data_AF-I0V205-F1
#
_entry.id   AF-I0V205-F1
#
_cell.length_a   1.000
_cell.length_b   1.000
_cell.length_c   1.000
_cell.angle_alpha   90.00
_cell.angle_beta   90.00
_cell.angle_gamma   90.00
#
_symmetry.space_group_name_H-M   'P 1'
#
loop_
_entity.id
_entity.type
_entity.pdbx_description
1 polymer ?
#
loop_
_entity_poly.entity_id
_entity_poly.type
_entity_poly.pdbx_seq_one_letter_code
_entity_poly.pdbx_strand_id
1 'polypeptide(L)'
;MRGRALVVLGCALLMAGCATTVGGTASPASPPSEAKDIAAGEPCELLTPEQAAALYYEEKGQFTPGKPGQLVPAACSFTPAYSDQSMDLLDIYFSVDIPLGDYVAGVEPEWEKEIGGLTWARYPDPFGGESMCTIATELSPSSFVAIMSSNFSDESKSCEQAEAAAPFVSSHLPGGAPATVEPRKPSPLESVNPCSLLTPEHAEKLGRRGHGEYLEPGDLLPARCNWINADGDDRNTTIVGVETKRPAPDPETRAEGEPKKVEADGREWVVYGASIPGMCVADLAVTDRSYVSITVTDGVAETDEVCAKVEDAIPLVTKNLPKE
;
A
#
# COMPACT_ATOMS: atom_id res chain seq x y z
N MET A 1 88.95 -19.71 1.03
CA MET A 1 89.15 -21.03 0.37
C MET A 1 88.87 -20.88 -1.11
N ARG A 2 89.72 -21.54 -1.91
CA ARG A 2 89.76 -21.77 -3.36
C ARG A 2 88.44 -21.62 -4.15
N GLY A 3 88.54 -21.00 -5.32
CA GLY A 3 87.50 -20.96 -6.36
C GLY A 3 87.54 -22.11 -7.37
N ARG A 4 86.63 -22.03 -8.36
CA ARG A 4 86.48 -22.67 -9.70
C ARG A 4 84.96 -22.86 -9.95
N ALA A 5 84.30 -22.16 -10.88
CA ALA A 5 84.28 -22.24 -12.35
C ALA A 5 83.49 -23.44 -12.94
N LEU A 6 82.67 -23.15 -13.99
CA LEU A 6 82.00 -23.99 -15.05
C LEU A 6 80.45 -23.93 -15.01
N VAL A 7 79.75 -23.17 -15.86
CA VAL A 7 79.40 -23.31 -17.32
C VAL A 7 78.54 -24.54 -17.64
N VAL A 8 77.39 -24.34 -18.33
CA VAL A 8 76.94 -25.01 -19.60
C VAL A 8 75.39 -25.18 -19.71
N LEU A 9 74.85 -24.82 -20.90
CA LEU A 9 73.55 -25.17 -21.57
C LEU A 9 72.23 -24.67 -20.95
N GLY A 10 71.26 -24.11 -21.68
CA GLY A 10 70.94 -24.20 -23.10
C GLY A 10 69.66 -25.04 -23.30
N CYS A 11 68.50 -24.39 -23.48
CA CYS A 11 67.32 -24.96 -24.13
C CYS A 11 66.37 -23.82 -24.54
N ALA A 12 66.50 -23.40 -25.80
CA ALA A 12 65.46 -22.68 -26.51
C ALA A 12 64.42 -23.70 -26.99
N LEU A 13 63.15 -23.51 -26.59
CA LEU A 13 62.00 -24.16 -27.22
C LEU A 13 61.06 -23.07 -27.71
N LEU A 14 61.06 -22.91 -29.03
CA LEU A 14 60.01 -22.24 -29.80
C LEU A 14 58.77 -23.13 -29.78
N MET A 15 57.63 -22.58 -29.36
CA MET A 15 56.33 -23.06 -29.79
C MET A 15 55.58 -21.87 -30.38
N ALA A 16 55.45 -21.90 -31.71
CA ALA A 16 54.61 -21.00 -32.48
C ALA A 16 53.14 -21.32 -32.18
N GLY A 17 52.36 -20.29 -31.87
CA GLY A 17 50.90 -20.33 -31.75
C GLY A 17 50.32 -19.07 -32.40
N CYS A 18 49.41 -19.26 -33.36
CA CYS A 18 48.86 -18.24 -34.23
C CYS A 18 48.15 -17.12 -33.47
N ALA A 19 48.64 -15.89 -33.57
CA ALA A 19 47.85 -14.70 -33.24
C ALA A 19 47.17 -14.20 -34.53
N THR A 20 45.90 -14.55 -34.72
CA THR A 20 45.04 -13.81 -35.65
C THR A 20 44.73 -12.46 -35.04
N THR A 21 45.32 -11.40 -35.58
CA THR A 21 44.93 -10.02 -35.27
C THR A 21 43.60 -9.72 -35.95
N VAL A 22 42.51 -9.73 -35.19
CA VAL A 22 41.27 -9.09 -35.62
C VAL A 22 41.51 -7.58 -35.57
N GLY A 23 41.60 -6.94 -36.74
CA GLY A 23 41.67 -5.50 -36.86
C GLY A 23 40.33 -4.87 -36.47
N GLY A 24 40.09 -4.69 -35.18
CA GLY A 24 39.05 -3.81 -34.66
C GLY A 24 39.68 -2.50 -34.23
N THR A 25 39.42 -1.41 -34.95
CA THR A 25 39.65 -0.07 -34.41
C THR A 25 38.74 0.11 -33.21
N ALA A 26 39.34 0.23 -32.01
CA ALA A 26 38.61 0.68 -30.84
C ALA A 26 38.04 2.06 -31.16
N SER A 27 36.71 2.16 -31.30
CA SER A 27 36.04 3.46 -31.26
C SER A 27 36.40 4.10 -29.92
N PRO A 28 36.78 5.39 -29.88
CA PRO A 28 36.90 6.10 -28.62
C PRO A 28 35.58 5.93 -27.87
N ALA A 29 35.66 5.52 -26.60
CA ALA A 29 34.52 5.61 -25.70
C ALA A 29 34.01 7.05 -25.80
N SER A 30 32.72 7.22 -26.09
CA SER A 30 32.06 8.51 -25.99
C SER A 30 32.43 9.11 -24.63
N PRO A 31 32.88 10.38 -24.54
CA PRO A 31 33.10 11.00 -23.24
C PRO A 31 31.82 10.86 -22.41
N PRO A 32 31.94 10.73 -21.06
CA PRO A 32 30.75 10.73 -20.20
C PRO A 32 29.90 11.91 -20.62
N SER A 33 28.65 11.64 -21.03
CA SER A 33 27.64 12.69 -21.14
C SER A 33 27.75 13.49 -19.85
N GLU A 34 28.04 14.79 -19.96
CA GLU A 34 28.03 15.68 -18.81
C GLU A 34 26.76 15.38 -18.03
N ALA A 35 26.92 14.78 -16.85
CA ALA A 35 25.80 14.51 -15.96
C ALA A 35 25.21 15.89 -15.70
N LYS A 36 24.01 16.14 -16.21
CA LYS A 36 23.21 17.26 -15.72
C LYS A 36 23.14 17.04 -14.23
N ASP A 37 23.78 17.91 -13.44
CA ASP A 37 23.67 17.90 -11.99
C ASP A 37 22.18 17.92 -11.67
N ILE A 38 21.63 16.77 -11.28
CA ILE A 38 20.27 16.68 -10.80
C ILE A 38 20.33 17.40 -9.46
N ALA A 39 19.76 18.61 -9.40
CA ALA A 39 19.64 19.33 -8.15
C ALA A 39 19.00 18.40 -7.12
N ALA A 40 19.55 18.36 -5.90
CA ALA A 40 18.92 17.65 -4.79
C ALA A 40 17.47 18.10 -4.69
N GLY A 41 16.55 17.25 -5.16
CA GLY A 41 15.13 17.50 -4.97
C GLY A 41 14.75 17.05 -3.58
N GLU A 42 13.80 17.74 -2.96
CA GLU A 42 13.25 17.26 -1.71
C GLU A 42 12.36 16.05 -2.04
N PRO A 43 12.60 14.86 -1.46
CA PRO A 43 11.83 13.65 -1.77
C PRO A 43 10.33 13.81 -1.51
N CYS A 44 9.93 14.77 -0.66
CA CYS A 44 8.52 15.08 -0.44
C CYS A 44 7.84 15.81 -1.60
N GLU A 45 8.59 16.37 -2.55
CA GLU A 45 8.05 16.96 -3.76
C GLU A 45 7.76 15.90 -4.85
N LEU A 46 8.20 14.65 -4.66
CA LEU A 46 7.97 13.55 -5.59
C LEU A 46 6.55 12.96 -5.51
N LEU A 47 5.76 13.40 -4.52
CA LEU A 47 4.31 13.20 -4.49
C LEU A 47 3.62 14.51 -4.11
N THR A 48 2.70 14.94 -4.95
CA THR A 48 1.79 16.04 -4.60
C THR A 48 0.76 15.59 -3.55
N PRO A 49 0.15 16.51 -2.79
CA PRO A 49 -0.93 16.19 -1.85
C PRO A 49 -2.06 15.37 -2.48
N GLU A 50 -2.48 15.72 -3.71
CA GLU A 50 -3.54 15.03 -4.42
C GLU A 50 -3.14 13.60 -4.81
N GLN A 51 -1.87 13.39 -5.19
CA GLN A 51 -1.34 12.05 -5.51
C GLN A 51 -1.22 11.20 -4.25
N ALA A 52 -0.73 11.74 -3.14
CA ALA A 52 -0.68 11.03 -1.85
C ALA A 52 -2.09 10.62 -1.38
N ALA A 53 -3.07 11.52 -1.46
CA ALA A 53 -4.45 11.23 -1.10
C ALA A 53 -5.13 10.22 -2.06
N ALA A 54 -4.71 10.17 -3.32
CA ALA A 54 -5.15 9.15 -4.29
C ALA A 54 -4.60 7.76 -3.93
N LEU A 55 -3.43 7.69 -3.31
CA LEU A 55 -2.80 6.48 -2.78
C LEU A 55 -3.22 6.13 -1.35
N TYR A 56 -4.22 6.81 -0.77
CA TYR A 56 -4.70 6.57 0.60
C TYR A 56 -3.69 6.91 1.71
N TYR A 57 -2.74 7.80 1.43
CA TYR A 57 -1.84 8.38 2.41
C TYR A 57 -2.29 9.78 2.85
N GLU A 58 -1.80 10.23 4.01
CA GLU A 58 -1.90 11.62 4.42
C GLU A 58 -1.29 12.55 3.36
N GLU A 59 -1.90 13.70 3.15
CA GLU A 59 -1.52 14.67 2.10
C GLU A 59 -0.08 15.21 2.23
N LYS A 60 0.49 15.14 3.43
CA LYS A 60 1.81 15.68 3.73
C LYS A 60 2.74 14.59 4.24
N GLY A 61 3.79 14.32 3.47
CA GLY A 61 4.89 13.47 3.93
C GLY A 61 5.82 14.18 4.94
N GLN A 62 6.51 13.39 5.73
CA GLN A 62 7.50 13.83 6.71
C GLN A 62 8.92 13.69 6.13
N PHE A 63 9.57 14.82 5.90
CA PHE A 63 10.96 14.85 5.44
C PHE A 63 11.94 14.37 6.53
N THR A 64 12.86 13.50 6.12
CA THR A 64 14.01 13.08 6.92
C THR A 64 15.31 13.37 6.14
N PRO A 65 16.24 14.15 6.70
CA PRO A 65 17.51 14.44 6.04
C PRO A 65 18.37 13.19 5.92
N GLY A 66 19.02 13.05 4.77
CA GLY A 66 19.95 11.95 4.53
C GLY A 66 21.22 12.02 5.37
N LYS A 67 21.92 10.88 5.45
CA LYS A 67 23.25 10.74 6.03
C LYS A 67 24.14 10.01 5.02
N PRO A 68 24.70 10.71 4.01
CA PRO A 68 25.46 10.07 2.94
C PRO A 68 26.66 9.26 3.43
N GLY A 69 27.34 9.72 4.50
CA GLY A 69 28.42 8.98 5.14
C GLY A 69 28.02 7.66 5.82
N GLN A 70 26.71 7.37 5.87
CA GLN A 70 26.13 6.10 6.34
C GLN A 70 25.34 5.39 5.23
N LEU A 71 25.47 5.84 3.96
CA LEU A 71 24.71 5.35 2.81
C LEU A 71 23.18 5.45 3.01
N VAL A 72 22.72 6.47 3.75
CA VAL A 72 21.29 6.74 3.96
C VAL A 72 20.90 7.96 3.12
N PRO A 73 20.10 7.80 2.05
CA PRO A 73 19.57 8.94 1.28
C PRO A 73 18.63 9.82 2.10
N ALA A 74 18.31 11.01 1.59
CA ALA A 74 17.19 11.78 2.12
C ALA A 74 15.88 11.05 1.81
N ALA A 75 14.91 11.14 2.72
CA ALA A 75 13.65 10.42 2.60
C ALA A 75 12.43 11.33 2.86
N CYS A 76 11.29 10.93 2.31
CA CYS A 76 9.99 11.41 2.72
C CYS A 76 9.09 10.24 3.08
N SER A 77 8.56 10.24 4.29
CA SER A 77 7.68 9.18 4.81
C SER A 77 6.23 9.63 4.79
N PHE A 78 5.35 8.83 4.20
CA PHE A 78 3.91 9.08 4.14
C PHE A 78 3.17 8.10 5.05
N THR A 79 2.33 8.63 5.94
CA THR A 79 1.48 7.83 6.84
C THR A 79 0.17 7.45 6.16
N PRO A 80 -0.31 6.21 6.27
CA PRO A 80 -1.65 5.85 5.79
C PRO A 80 -2.71 6.78 6.36
N ALA A 81 -3.66 7.23 5.53
CA ALA A 81 -4.74 8.10 5.97
C ALA A 81 -5.75 7.39 6.89
N TYR A 82 -5.75 6.05 6.86
CA TYR A 82 -6.66 5.21 7.62
C TYR A 82 -5.88 4.05 8.25
N SER A 83 -5.85 4.01 9.58
CA SER A 83 -5.11 2.99 10.35
C SER A 83 -5.78 1.60 10.36
N ASP A 84 -6.96 1.50 9.75
CA ASP A 84 -7.74 0.25 9.62
C ASP A 84 -7.62 -0.37 8.23
N GLN A 85 -6.70 0.14 7.42
CA GLN A 85 -6.22 -0.48 6.20
C GLN A 85 -4.91 -1.15 6.57
N SER A 86 -4.66 -2.37 6.09
CA SER A 86 -3.40 -3.10 6.28
C SER A 86 -2.25 -2.48 5.46
N MET A 87 -2.09 -1.16 5.59
CA MET A 87 -1.10 -0.35 4.92
C MET A 87 -0.09 0.14 5.94
N ASP A 88 1.18 0.02 5.60
CA ASP A 88 2.27 0.61 6.35
C ASP A 88 2.73 1.93 5.71
N LEU A 89 3.77 2.54 6.29
CA LEU A 89 4.41 3.73 5.74
C LEU A 89 4.88 3.50 4.30
N LEU A 90 4.74 4.55 3.48
CA LEU A 90 5.38 4.65 2.17
C LEU A 90 6.56 5.60 2.28
N ASP A 91 7.76 5.10 2.06
CA ASP A 91 8.99 5.89 2.08
C ASP A 91 9.49 6.13 0.66
N ILE A 92 9.77 7.39 0.34
CA ILE A 92 10.41 7.79 -0.91
C ILE A 92 11.80 8.32 -0.60
N TYR A 93 12.81 7.64 -1.10
CA TYR A 93 14.21 8.02 -0.98
C TYR A 93 14.67 8.72 -2.25
N PHE A 94 15.43 9.80 -2.10
CA PHE A 94 16.10 10.44 -3.23
C PHE A 94 17.56 10.66 -2.87
N SER A 95 18.46 10.02 -3.65
CA SER A 95 19.89 10.25 -3.58
C SER A 95 20.41 10.96 -4.81
N VAL A 96 21.34 11.89 -4.61
CA VAL A 96 22.10 12.58 -5.66
C VAL A 96 23.62 12.35 -5.57
N ASP A 97 24.06 11.61 -4.55
CA ASP A 97 25.45 11.44 -4.17
C ASP A 97 25.83 10.01 -3.74
N ILE A 98 24.87 9.08 -3.72
CA ILE A 98 25.08 7.66 -3.44
C ILE A 98 24.70 6.88 -4.71
N PRO A 99 25.63 6.13 -5.32
CA PRO A 99 25.29 5.19 -6.40
C PRO A 99 24.27 4.14 -5.93
N LEU A 100 23.31 3.79 -6.79
CA LEU A 100 22.30 2.78 -6.43
C LEU A 100 22.94 1.46 -6.00
N GLY A 101 24.00 1.03 -6.69
CA GLY A 101 24.76 -0.18 -6.34
C GLY A 101 25.35 -0.14 -4.93
N ASP A 102 25.80 1.01 -4.44
CA ASP A 102 26.30 1.14 -3.07
C ASP A 102 25.15 1.08 -2.05
N TYR A 103 24.01 1.69 -2.37
CA TYR A 103 22.81 1.67 -1.52
C TYR A 103 22.23 0.26 -1.35
N VAL A 104 22.13 -0.51 -2.44
CA VAL A 104 21.62 -1.90 -2.42
C VAL A 104 22.73 -2.93 -2.14
N ALA A 105 23.92 -2.49 -1.71
CA ALA A 105 25.07 -3.35 -1.41
C ALA A 105 25.48 -4.32 -2.54
N GLY A 106 25.32 -3.89 -3.79
CA GLY A 106 25.67 -4.67 -4.99
C GLY A 106 24.74 -5.85 -5.27
N VAL A 107 23.58 -5.91 -4.63
CA VAL A 107 22.57 -6.94 -4.88
C VAL A 107 21.92 -6.71 -6.24
N GLU A 108 21.78 -7.78 -7.02
CA GLU A 108 21.07 -7.77 -8.31
C GLU A 108 19.55 -7.68 -8.07
N PRO A 109 18.81 -6.98 -8.95
CA PRO A 109 17.37 -6.87 -8.81
C PRO A 109 16.67 -8.22 -9.07
N GLU A 110 15.56 -8.45 -8.38
CA GLU A 110 14.70 -9.62 -8.60
C GLU A 110 13.87 -9.50 -9.87
N TRP A 111 13.49 -8.27 -10.23
CA TRP A 111 12.85 -7.95 -11.49
C TRP A 111 13.13 -6.51 -11.91
N GLU A 112 12.93 -6.26 -13.21
CA GLU A 112 12.90 -4.92 -13.81
C GLU A 112 11.60 -4.75 -14.61
N LYS A 113 10.96 -3.57 -14.52
CA LYS A 113 9.73 -3.22 -15.21
C LYS A 113 9.78 -1.76 -15.67
N GLU A 114 9.13 -1.44 -16.79
CA GLU A 114 8.87 -0.05 -17.16
C GLU A 114 7.62 0.46 -16.43
N ILE A 115 7.76 1.50 -15.61
CA ILE A 115 6.66 2.13 -14.89
C ILE A 115 6.81 3.65 -15.00
N GLY A 116 5.76 4.33 -15.48
CA GLY A 116 5.79 5.79 -15.60
C GLY A 116 6.91 6.31 -16.51
N GLY A 117 7.33 5.56 -17.54
CA GLY A 117 8.38 5.95 -18.47
C GLY A 117 9.81 5.75 -17.97
N LEU A 118 10.00 5.20 -16.76
CA LEU A 118 11.30 4.86 -16.20
C LEU A 118 11.41 3.35 -15.98
N THR A 119 12.64 2.84 -16.00
CA THR A 119 12.92 1.45 -15.59
C THR A 119 13.03 1.41 -14.07
N TRP A 120 12.11 0.68 -13.44
CA TRP A 120 12.12 0.38 -12.02
C TRP A 120 12.59 -1.05 -11.80
N ALA A 121 13.40 -1.25 -10.78
CA ALA A 121 13.95 -2.54 -10.41
C ALA A 121 13.63 -2.84 -8.93
N ARG A 122 13.16 -4.05 -8.62
CA ARG A 122 12.94 -4.48 -7.23
C ARG A 122 14.19 -5.10 -6.66
N TYR A 123 14.55 -4.68 -5.46
CA TYR A 123 15.65 -5.23 -4.69
C TYR A 123 15.11 -5.92 -3.43
N PRO A 124 15.66 -7.09 -3.06
CA PRO A 124 15.25 -7.78 -1.85
C PRO A 124 15.70 -6.99 -0.62
N ASP A 125 14.85 -6.90 0.40
CA ASP A 125 15.21 -6.27 1.66
C ASP A 125 15.86 -7.28 2.62
N PRO A 126 17.10 -7.04 3.10
CA PRO A 126 17.81 -7.99 3.95
C PRO A 126 17.27 -8.09 5.39
N PHE A 127 16.42 -7.15 5.82
CA PHE A 127 15.90 -7.10 7.18
C PHE A 127 14.43 -7.52 7.26
N GLY A 128 13.59 -6.96 6.40
CA GLY A 128 12.15 -7.23 6.38
C GLY A 128 11.70 -8.26 5.35
N GLY A 129 12.62 -8.81 4.53
CA GLY A 129 12.33 -9.93 3.64
C GLY A 129 11.17 -9.65 2.68
N GLU A 130 10.23 -10.59 2.56
CA GLU A 130 9.08 -10.50 1.65
C GLU A 130 8.00 -9.51 2.12
N SER A 131 7.96 -9.20 3.42
CA SER A 131 7.06 -8.19 4.00
C SER A 131 7.41 -6.76 3.56
N MET A 132 8.63 -6.52 3.06
CA MET A 132 9.08 -5.22 2.54
C MET A 132 9.24 -5.29 1.03
N CYS A 133 8.98 -4.17 0.37
CA CYS A 133 9.26 -4.00 -1.04
C CYS A 133 10.02 -2.71 -1.27
N THR A 134 11.24 -2.84 -1.80
CA THR A 134 12.03 -1.69 -2.26
C THR A 134 12.16 -1.77 -3.77
N ILE A 135 11.58 -0.80 -4.47
CA ILE A 135 11.82 -0.60 -5.90
C ILE A 135 12.65 0.66 -6.09
N ALA A 136 13.56 0.65 -7.06
CA ALA A 136 14.39 1.82 -7.35
C ALA A 136 14.55 2.04 -8.85
N THR A 137 14.77 3.29 -9.21
CA THR A 137 15.11 3.71 -10.58
C THR A 137 16.38 4.55 -10.55
N GLU A 138 17.34 4.21 -11.40
CA GLU A 138 18.59 4.95 -11.55
C GLU A 138 18.37 6.16 -12.45
N LEU A 139 18.80 7.34 -12.00
CA LEU A 139 18.69 8.59 -12.75
C LEU A 139 20.03 8.99 -13.38
N SER A 140 21.13 8.61 -12.73
CA SER A 140 22.50 8.76 -13.20
C SER A 140 23.41 7.78 -12.43
N PRO A 141 24.70 7.63 -12.81
CA PRO A 141 25.62 6.75 -12.09
C PRO A 141 25.80 7.04 -10.60
N SER A 142 25.39 8.21 -10.11
CA SER A 142 25.48 8.60 -8.70
C SER A 142 24.15 9.07 -8.11
N SER A 143 23.02 8.87 -8.81
CA SER A 143 21.72 9.31 -8.33
C SER A 143 20.61 8.32 -8.64
N PHE A 144 19.70 8.16 -7.71
CA PHE A 144 18.56 7.25 -7.83
C PHE A 144 17.40 7.73 -6.98
N VAL A 145 16.22 7.22 -7.30
CA VAL A 145 15.05 7.27 -6.42
C VAL A 145 14.66 5.86 -6.05
N ALA A 146 14.34 5.63 -4.78
CA ALA A 146 13.77 4.38 -4.32
C ALA A 146 12.43 4.64 -3.64
N ILE A 147 11.48 3.74 -3.83
CA ILE A 147 10.19 3.72 -3.14
C ILE A 147 10.17 2.43 -2.33
N MET A 148 9.89 2.58 -1.05
CA MET A 148 9.78 1.48 -0.12
C MET A 148 8.36 1.45 0.47
N SER A 149 7.74 0.29 0.40
CA SER A 149 6.47 -0.01 1.09
C SER A 149 6.59 -1.33 1.84
N SER A 150 5.65 -1.58 2.75
CA SER A 150 5.55 -2.86 3.44
C SER A 150 4.11 -3.28 3.66
N ASN A 151 3.94 -4.58 3.90
CA ASN A 151 2.72 -5.15 4.43
C ASN A 151 3.09 -6.36 5.29
N PHE A 152 3.09 -6.18 6.62
CA PHE A 152 3.41 -7.25 7.58
C PHE A 152 2.24 -8.19 7.87
N SER A 153 1.03 -7.86 7.40
CA SER A 153 -0.15 -8.72 7.51
C SER A 153 -0.23 -9.71 6.35
N ASP A 154 0.14 -9.26 5.15
CA ASP A 154 0.10 -10.04 3.91
C ASP A 154 1.31 -9.69 3.03
N GLU A 155 2.36 -10.51 3.11
CA GLU A 155 3.63 -10.31 2.40
C GLU A 155 3.44 -10.24 0.87
N SER A 156 2.38 -10.86 0.34
CA SER A 156 2.10 -10.83 -1.10
C SER A 156 1.69 -9.44 -1.60
N LYS A 157 1.27 -8.56 -0.69
CA LYS A 157 0.86 -7.17 -0.96
C LYS A 157 1.96 -6.14 -0.70
N SER A 158 3.14 -6.54 -0.24
CA SER A 158 4.20 -5.62 0.18
C SER A 158 4.62 -4.61 -0.90
N CYS A 159 4.51 -4.98 -2.18
CA CYS A 159 4.85 -4.12 -3.32
C CYS A 159 3.70 -3.25 -3.87
N GLU A 160 2.45 -3.47 -3.44
CA GLU A 160 1.29 -2.81 -4.07
C GLU A 160 1.39 -1.28 -4.00
N GLN A 161 1.77 -0.74 -2.83
CA GLN A 161 1.85 0.70 -2.62
C GLN A 161 3.06 1.32 -3.34
N ALA A 162 4.22 0.67 -3.32
CA ALA A 162 5.38 1.14 -4.06
C ALA A 162 5.12 1.16 -5.59
N GLU A 163 4.55 0.08 -6.14
CA GLU A 163 4.20 0.03 -7.57
C GLU A 163 3.10 1.04 -7.93
N ALA A 164 2.12 1.29 -7.06
CA ALA A 164 1.10 2.31 -7.26
C ALA A 164 1.65 3.75 -7.20
N ALA A 165 2.66 4.00 -6.37
CA ALA A 165 3.32 5.30 -6.26
C ALA A 165 4.29 5.59 -7.40
N ALA A 166 4.92 4.56 -7.98
CA ALA A 166 5.96 4.70 -9.00
C ALA A 166 5.55 5.57 -10.21
N PRO A 167 4.35 5.48 -10.81
CA PRO A 167 3.93 6.38 -11.88
C PRO A 167 3.91 7.85 -11.46
N PHE A 168 3.41 8.15 -10.26
CA PHE A 168 3.35 9.53 -9.75
C PHE A 168 4.74 10.07 -9.45
N VAL A 169 5.58 9.28 -8.78
CA VAL A 169 6.98 9.63 -8.53
C VAL A 169 7.73 9.86 -9.85
N SER A 170 7.59 8.94 -10.81
CA SER A 170 8.22 9.07 -12.13
C SER A 170 7.82 10.36 -12.83
N SER A 171 6.57 10.81 -12.70
CA SER A 171 6.08 12.04 -13.35
C SER A 171 6.79 13.33 -12.92
N HIS A 172 7.49 13.30 -11.77
CA HIS A 172 8.30 14.40 -11.25
C HIS A 172 9.80 14.23 -11.50
N LEU A 173 10.20 13.14 -12.16
CA LEU A 173 11.61 12.80 -12.42
C LEU A 173 12.01 13.03 -13.88
N PRO A 174 13.30 13.31 -14.15
CA PRO A 174 13.80 13.41 -15.51
C PRO A 174 13.56 12.12 -16.30
N GLY A 175 12.91 12.23 -17.47
CA GLY A 175 12.62 11.08 -18.34
C GLY A 175 11.30 10.37 -18.03
N GLY A 176 10.63 10.70 -16.92
CA GLY A 176 9.35 10.11 -16.59
C GLY A 176 8.18 10.67 -17.38
N ALA A 177 7.16 9.84 -17.53
CA ALA A 177 5.90 10.18 -18.18
C ALA A 177 4.96 10.94 -17.21
N PRO A 178 4.17 11.90 -17.70
CA PRO A 178 3.16 12.56 -16.87
C PRO A 178 2.16 11.56 -16.29
N ALA A 179 1.82 11.73 -15.01
CA ALA A 179 0.79 10.96 -14.33
C ALA A 179 -0.29 11.91 -13.81
N THR A 180 -1.56 11.58 -14.09
CA THR A 180 -2.72 12.37 -13.65
C THR A 180 -3.50 11.60 -12.61
N VAL A 181 -3.93 12.28 -11.54
CA VAL A 181 -4.92 11.73 -10.62
C VAL A 181 -6.26 11.68 -11.35
N GLU A 182 -6.81 10.48 -11.53
CA GLU A 182 -8.12 10.34 -12.14
C GLU A 182 -9.20 11.01 -11.26
N PRO A 183 -10.11 11.81 -11.85
CA PRO A 183 -11.22 12.38 -11.11
C PRO A 183 -12.06 11.29 -10.46
N ARG A 184 -12.31 11.44 -9.16
CA ARG A 184 -13.06 10.45 -8.38
C ARG A 184 -14.50 10.37 -8.87
N LYS A 185 -14.96 9.16 -9.15
CA LYS A 185 -16.39 8.90 -9.40
C LYS A 185 -17.15 9.06 -8.08
N PRO A 186 -18.30 9.76 -8.06
CA PRO A 186 -19.13 9.82 -6.86
C PRO A 186 -19.58 8.43 -6.42
N SER A 187 -19.63 8.20 -5.11
CA SER A 187 -20.15 6.94 -4.58
C SER A 187 -21.66 6.83 -4.88
N PRO A 188 -22.17 5.63 -5.23
CA PRO A 188 -23.62 5.40 -5.30
C PRO A 188 -24.31 5.59 -3.93
N LEU A 189 -23.55 5.65 -2.83
CA LEU A 189 -24.05 5.84 -1.48
C LEU A 189 -24.23 7.31 -1.07
N GLU A 190 -23.81 8.29 -1.88
CA GLU A 190 -23.88 9.73 -1.55
C GLU A 190 -25.30 10.23 -1.16
N SER A 191 -26.34 9.59 -1.72
CA SER A 191 -27.73 9.95 -1.44
C SER A 191 -28.43 9.05 -0.41
N VAL A 192 -27.71 8.05 0.11
CA VAL A 192 -28.29 7.05 1.00
C VAL A 192 -28.38 7.60 2.42
N ASN A 193 -29.60 7.66 2.96
CA ASN A 193 -29.82 7.90 4.37
C ASN A 193 -29.67 6.58 5.14
N PRO A 194 -28.72 6.44 6.09
CA PRO A 194 -28.55 5.23 6.89
C PRO A 194 -29.84 4.75 7.58
N CYS A 195 -30.68 5.67 8.07
CA CYS A 195 -31.94 5.31 8.72
C CYS A 195 -33.01 4.76 7.78
N SER A 196 -32.81 4.88 6.46
CA SER A 196 -33.71 4.28 5.47
C SER A 196 -33.36 2.81 5.17
N LEU A 197 -32.18 2.34 5.60
CA LEU A 197 -31.69 1.00 5.31
C LEU A 197 -32.36 -0.09 6.16
N LEU A 198 -32.92 0.27 7.31
CA LEU A 198 -33.85 -0.57 8.04
C LEU A 198 -35.18 0.17 8.19
N THR A 199 -36.21 -0.33 7.51
CA THR A 199 -37.58 0.15 7.70
C THR A 199 -38.07 -0.18 9.12
N PRO A 200 -39.12 0.47 9.63
CA PRO A 200 -39.69 0.12 10.93
C PRO A 200 -40.07 -1.36 11.05
N GLU A 201 -40.65 -1.94 9.99
CA GLU A 201 -40.98 -3.37 9.96
C GLU A 201 -39.73 -4.26 10.00
N HIS A 202 -38.65 -3.87 9.30
CA HIS A 202 -37.37 -4.59 9.36
C HIS A 202 -36.74 -4.49 10.76
N ALA A 203 -36.76 -3.31 11.37
CA ALA A 203 -36.24 -3.10 12.72
C ALA A 203 -37.01 -3.94 13.75
N GLU A 204 -38.35 -3.97 13.68
CA GLU A 204 -39.19 -4.81 14.54
C GLU A 204 -38.91 -6.31 14.36
N LYS A 205 -38.67 -6.78 13.13
CA LYS A 205 -38.25 -8.17 12.86
C LYS A 205 -36.94 -8.55 13.55
N LEU A 206 -36.04 -7.57 13.73
CA LEU A 206 -34.77 -7.73 14.45
C LEU A 206 -34.93 -7.49 15.97
N GLY A 207 -36.16 -7.36 16.48
CA GLY A 207 -36.41 -7.06 17.90
C GLY A 207 -36.00 -5.65 18.32
N ARG A 208 -35.87 -4.73 17.37
CA ARG A 208 -35.52 -3.32 17.62
C ARG A 208 -36.74 -2.44 17.69
N ARG A 209 -36.58 -1.24 18.27
CA ARG A 209 -37.60 -0.19 18.15
C ARG A 209 -37.76 0.18 16.67
N GLY A 210 -39.00 0.47 16.24
CA GLY A 210 -39.29 0.76 14.83
C GLY A 210 -38.67 2.06 14.29
N HIS A 211 -38.14 2.95 15.13
CA HIS A 211 -37.43 4.16 14.67
C HIS A 211 -35.96 4.09 15.09
N GLY A 212 -35.08 4.43 14.14
CA GLY A 212 -33.67 4.61 14.39
C GLY A 212 -33.33 6.07 14.66
N GLU A 213 -32.26 6.30 15.40
CA GLU A 213 -31.70 7.62 15.66
C GLU A 213 -30.56 7.90 14.68
N TYR A 214 -30.69 8.95 13.88
CA TYR A 214 -29.64 9.38 12.97
C TYR A 214 -28.51 10.06 13.75
N LEU A 215 -27.29 9.66 13.43
CA LEU A 215 -26.07 10.22 13.99
C LEU A 215 -25.21 10.74 12.83
N GLU A 216 -24.89 12.03 12.90
CA GLU A 216 -23.98 12.69 11.97
C GLU A 216 -22.61 11.97 11.94
N PRO A 217 -21.88 12.05 10.82
CA PRO A 217 -20.52 11.54 10.74
C PRO A 217 -19.62 12.26 11.76
N GLY A 218 -18.70 11.51 12.35
CA GLY A 218 -17.59 12.04 13.15
C GLY A 218 -16.25 11.80 12.44
N ASP A 219 -15.14 12.18 13.08
CA ASP A 219 -13.81 12.10 12.46
C ASP A 219 -13.44 10.68 11.98
N LEU A 220 -13.88 9.64 12.69
CA LEU A 220 -13.57 8.24 12.39
C LEU A 220 -14.81 7.36 12.12
N LEU A 221 -16.01 7.94 12.28
CA LEU A 221 -17.27 7.21 12.19
C LEU A 221 -18.13 7.77 11.05
N PRO A 222 -18.65 6.91 10.16
CA PRO A 222 -19.52 7.37 9.10
C PRO A 222 -20.85 7.91 9.64
N ALA A 223 -21.59 8.56 8.75
CA ALA A 223 -23.01 8.84 8.97
C ALA A 223 -23.71 7.51 9.24
N ARG A 224 -24.53 7.45 10.29
CA ARG A 224 -25.10 6.17 10.74
C ARG A 224 -26.46 6.35 11.37
N CYS A 225 -27.17 5.24 11.50
CA CYS A 225 -28.42 5.17 12.23
C CYS A 225 -28.35 4.08 13.29
N ASN A 226 -28.85 4.38 14.48
CA ASN A 226 -28.81 3.51 15.65
C ASN A 226 -30.22 3.07 16.04
N TRP A 227 -30.41 1.75 16.17
CA TRP A 227 -31.64 1.15 16.68
C TRP A 227 -31.35 0.40 17.97
N ILE A 228 -31.92 0.88 19.07
CA ILE A 228 -31.87 0.19 20.36
C ILE A 228 -32.91 -0.93 20.44
N ASN A 229 -32.72 -1.82 21.41
CA ASN A 229 -33.61 -2.95 21.65
C ASN A 229 -35.05 -2.51 21.96
N ALA A 230 -36.05 -3.35 21.60
CA ALA A 230 -37.46 -3.02 21.79
C ALA A 230 -37.84 -2.78 23.26
N ASP A 231 -37.18 -3.44 24.20
CA ASP A 231 -37.34 -3.24 25.66
C ASP A 231 -36.69 -1.95 26.18
N GLY A 232 -35.88 -1.29 25.37
CA GLY A 232 -35.15 -0.07 25.72
C GLY A 232 -33.75 -0.25 26.28
N ASP A 233 -33.19 -1.46 26.28
CA ASP A 233 -31.77 -1.66 26.58
C ASP A 233 -30.91 -1.06 25.45
N ASP A 234 -30.16 -0.01 25.77
CA ASP A 234 -29.27 0.70 24.86
C ASP A 234 -27.88 0.05 24.75
N ARG A 235 -27.62 -1.02 25.50
CA ARG A 235 -26.42 -1.85 25.36
C ARG A 235 -26.58 -2.91 24.27
N ASN A 236 -27.83 -3.17 23.86
CA ASN A 236 -28.17 -4.07 22.77
C ASN A 236 -28.68 -3.27 21.57
N THR A 237 -27.80 -3.02 20.60
CA THR A 237 -28.07 -2.10 19.49
C THR A 237 -27.76 -2.71 18.14
N THR A 238 -28.44 -2.22 17.11
CA THR A 238 -28.07 -2.41 15.71
C THR A 238 -27.76 -1.04 15.13
N ILE A 239 -26.56 -0.87 14.59
CA ILE A 239 -26.08 0.37 13.98
C ILE A 239 -25.83 0.08 12.50
N VAL A 240 -26.39 0.89 11.61
CA VAL A 240 -26.09 0.83 10.17
C VAL A 240 -25.37 2.11 9.77
N GLY A 241 -24.15 1.97 9.26
CA GLY A 241 -23.29 3.06 8.81
C GLY A 241 -23.18 3.11 7.28
N VAL A 242 -23.04 4.33 6.73
CA VAL A 242 -22.83 4.57 5.30
C VAL A 242 -21.62 5.46 5.13
N GLU A 243 -20.58 4.91 4.52
CA GLU A 243 -19.33 5.61 4.22
C GLU A 243 -19.17 5.81 2.72
N THR A 244 -18.79 7.02 2.30
CA THR A 244 -18.78 7.46 0.90
C THR A 244 -17.40 7.82 0.38
N LYS A 245 -16.39 7.93 1.27
CA LYS A 245 -15.08 8.53 0.95
C LYS A 245 -13.88 7.66 1.33
N ARG A 246 -14.05 6.61 2.12
CA ARG A 246 -12.98 5.66 2.50
C ARG A 246 -13.31 4.21 2.14
N PRO A 247 -12.29 3.40 1.86
CA PRO A 247 -12.44 1.95 1.67
C PRO A 247 -13.13 1.28 2.86
N ALA A 248 -13.67 0.09 2.61
CA ALA A 248 -14.05 -0.80 3.71
C ALA A 248 -12.81 -1.11 4.57
N PRO A 249 -12.95 -1.16 5.90
CA PRO A 249 -11.87 -1.60 6.78
C PRO A 249 -11.34 -2.98 6.40
N ASP A 250 -10.04 -3.19 6.53
CA ASP A 250 -9.48 -4.53 6.35
C ASP A 250 -9.88 -5.41 7.55
N PRO A 251 -10.64 -6.50 7.32
CA PRO A 251 -11.08 -7.37 8.39
C PRO A 251 -9.90 -8.04 9.14
N GLU A 252 -8.74 -8.24 8.51
CA GLU A 252 -7.56 -8.82 9.18
C GLU A 252 -7.01 -7.90 10.29
N THR A 253 -7.20 -6.60 10.14
CA THR A 253 -6.77 -5.61 11.15
C THR A 253 -7.76 -5.46 12.31
N ARG A 254 -8.96 -6.03 12.18
CA ARG A 254 -10.10 -5.80 13.10
C ARG A 254 -10.70 -7.03 13.73
N ALA A 255 -10.64 -8.16 13.04
CA ALA A 255 -11.34 -9.37 13.42
C ALA A 255 -10.68 -10.05 14.62
N GLU A 256 -11.51 -10.46 15.58
CA GLU A 256 -11.14 -11.49 16.55
C GLU A 256 -11.49 -12.85 15.94
N GLY A 257 -10.54 -13.42 15.20
CA GLY A 257 -10.70 -14.70 14.50
C GLY A 257 -10.83 -14.57 12.98
N GLU A 258 -11.25 -15.65 12.33
CA GLU A 258 -11.37 -15.70 10.86
C GLU A 258 -12.66 -15.02 10.39
N PRO A 259 -12.59 -14.00 9.52
CA PRO A 259 -13.77 -13.37 8.95
C PRO A 259 -14.59 -14.35 8.10
N LYS A 260 -15.92 -14.22 8.16
CA LYS A 260 -16.87 -15.05 7.42
C LYS A 260 -17.49 -14.25 6.27
N LYS A 261 -17.59 -14.87 5.10
CA LYS A 261 -18.31 -14.31 3.94
C LYS A 261 -19.79 -14.71 3.98
N VAL A 262 -20.68 -13.75 3.75
CA VAL A 262 -22.14 -13.95 3.71
C VAL A 262 -22.73 -13.27 2.47
N GLU A 263 -23.45 -14.05 1.67
CA GLU A 263 -24.08 -13.57 0.43
C GLU A 263 -25.52 -13.10 0.67
N ALA A 264 -25.87 -11.92 0.15
CA ALA A 264 -27.24 -11.43 0.10
C ALA A 264 -27.51 -10.61 -1.17
N ASP A 265 -28.57 -10.96 -1.90
CA ASP A 265 -28.95 -10.31 -3.17
C ASP A 265 -27.79 -10.16 -4.18
N GLY A 266 -26.89 -11.16 -4.22
CA GLY A 266 -25.70 -11.15 -5.08
C GLY A 266 -24.55 -10.25 -4.60
N ARG A 267 -24.60 -9.80 -3.35
CA ARG A 267 -23.55 -9.01 -2.71
C ARG A 267 -22.90 -9.80 -1.59
N GLU A 268 -21.56 -9.80 -1.57
CA GLU A 268 -20.75 -10.45 -0.56
C GLU A 268 -20.48 -9.49 0.61
N TRP A 269 -20.95 -9.84 1.79
CA TRP A 269 -20.62 -9.17 3.05
C TRP A 269 -19.50 -9.92 3.76
N VAL A 270 -18.63 -9.18 4.45
CA VAL A 270 -17.61 -9.75 5.34
C VAL A 270 -18.05 -9.52 6.78
N VAL A 271 -18.30 -10.61 7.51
CA VAL A 271 -18.78 -10.64 8.89
C VAL A 271 -17.64 -11.06 9.82
N TYR A 272 -17.41 -10.34 10.91
CA TYR A 272 -16.37 -10.65 11.87
C TYR A 272 -16.71 -10.15 13.27
N GLY A 273 -16.29 -10.91 14.30
CA GLY A 273 -16.29 -10.45 15.68
C GLY A 273 -15.28 -9.32 15.83
N ALA A 274 -15.64 -8.22 16.49
CA ALA A 274 -14.70 -7.15 16.79
C ALA A 274 -13.89 -7.51 18.05
N SER A 275 -12.72 -6.89 18.23
CA SER A 275 -11.91 -7.03 19.46
C SER A 275 -12.58 -6.51 20.74
N ILE A 276 -13.76 -5.89 20.61
CA ILE A 276 -14.60 -5.47 21.72
C ILE A 276 -15.60 -6.60 22.00
N PRO A 277 -15.56 -7.24 23.20
CA PRO A 277 -16.49 -8.31 23.53
C PRO A 277 -17.95 -7.90 23.39
N GLY A 278 -18.77 -8.80 22.84
CA GLY A 278 -20.19 -8.55 22.59
C GLY A 278 -20.45 -7.63 21.40
N MET A 279 -19.51 -7.49 20.46
CA MET A 279 -19.67 -6.71 19.24
C MET A 279 -19.33 -7.55 18.00
N CYS A 280 -20.19 -7.48 16.99
CA CYS A 280 -19.92 -8.05 15.69
C CYS A 280 -20.23 -7.04 14.58
N VAL A 281 -19.47 -7.11 13.50
CA VAL A 281 -19.54 -6.18 12.37
C VAL A 281 -19.72 -6.98 11.08
N ALA A 282 -20.51 -6.44 10.16
CA ALA A 282 -20.50 -6.83 8.77
C ALA A 282 -20.23 -5.61 7.89
N ASP A 283 -19.24 -5.70 7.01
CA ASP A 283 -18.92 -4.66 6.04
C ASP A 283 -19.22 -5.15 4.61
N LEU A 284 -19.84 -4.28 3.82
CA LEU A 284 -20.07 -4.45 2.39
C LEU A 284 -19.33 -3.34 1.64
N ALA A 285 -18.23 -3.69 1.00
CA ALA A 285 -17.59 -2.79 0.03
C ALA A 285 -18.53 -2.57 -1.16
N VAL A 286 -18.76 -1.30 -1.51
CA VAL A 286 -19.61 -0.91 -2.66
C VAL A 286 -18.74 -0.33 -3.78
N THR A 287 -17.69 0.40 -3.40
CA THR A 287 -16.60 0.79 -4.30
C THR A 287 -15.28 0.61 -3.55
N ASP A 288 -14.16 0.92 -4.18
CA ASP A 288 -12.86 1.01 -3.52
C ASP A 288 -12.82 2.09 -2.43
N ARG A 289 -13.80 3.02 -2.36
CA ARG A 289 -13.84 4.12 -1.39
C ARG A 289 -15.18 4.33 -0.72
N SER A 290 -16.06 3.34 -0.75
CA SER A 290 -17.35 3.46 -0.08
C SER A 290 -17.84 2.10 0.36
N TYR A 291 -18.44 2.06 1.54
CA TYR A 291 -18.94 0.82 2.10
C TYR A 291 -20.13 1.07 3.03
N VAL A 292 -20.87 0.00 3.30
CA VAL A 292 -21.95 -0.02 4.29
C VAL A 292 -21.52 -0.95 5.41
N SER A 293 -21.73 -0.52 6.65
CA SER A 293 -21.45 -1.36 7.83
C SER A 293 -22.72 -1.66 8.59
N ILE A 294 -22.83 -2.88 9.12
CA ILE A 294 -23.80 -3.25 10.15
C ILE A 294 -23.00 -3.62 11.38
N THR A 295 -23.23 -2.94 12.48
CA THR A 295 -22.65 -3.29 13.79
C THR A 295 -23.78 -3.69 14.71
N VAL A 296 -23.65 -4.84 15.36
CA VAL A 296 -24.51 -5.22 16.46
C VAL A 296 -23.68 -5.25 17.74
N THR A 297 -24.21 -4.64 18.80
CA THR A 297 -23.68 -4.77 20.15
C THR A 297 -24.67 -5.52 21.00
N ASP A 298 -24.19 -6.40 21.86
CA ASP A 298 -24.96 -7.02 22.94
C ASP A 298 -24.01 -7.45 24.06
N GLY A 299 -23.96 -6.64 25.13
CA GLY A 299 -22.98 -6.80 26.20
C GLY A 299 -23.17 -8.03 27.10
N VAL A 300 -24.16 -8.89 26.84
CA VAL A 300 -24.39 -10.13 27.60
C VAL A 300 -24.35 -11.39 26.73
N ALA A 301 -24.21 -11.24 25.41
CA ALA A 301 -24.19 -12.35 24.46
C ALA A 301 -22.76 -12.72 24.07
N GLU A 302 -22.56 -13.99 23.74
CA GLU A 302 -21.29 -14.48 23.18
C GLU A 302 -21.12 -14.00 21.73
N THR A 303 -19.87 -13.89 21.25
CA THR A 303 -19.54 -13.33 19.93
C THR A 303 -20.33 -13.99 18.79
N ASP A 304 -20.44 -15.32 18.77
CA ASP A 304 -21.18 -16.05 17.74
C ASP A 304 -22.68 -15.69 17.73
N GLU A 305 -23.27 -15.46 18.90
CA GLU A 305 -24.67 -15.04 19.03
C GLU A 305 -24.88 -13.61 18.51
N VAL A 306 -23.91 -12.72 18.76
CA VAL A 306 -23.93 -11.34 18.23
C VAL A 306 -23.75 -11.35 16.71
N CYS A 307 -22.85 -12.17 16.18
CA CYS A 307 -22.66 -12.29 14.73
C CYS A 307 -23.86 -12.88 14.01
N ALA A 308 -24.57 -13.86 14.62
CA ALA A 308 -25.84 -14.33 14.06
C ALA A 308 -26.87 -13.21 13.90
N LYS A 309 -26.95 -12.27 14.86
CA LYS A 309 -27.84 -11.09 14.76
C LYS A 309 -27.43 -10.12 13.65
N VAL A 310 -26.13 -9.98 13.39
CA VAL A 310 -25.63 -9.22 12.23
C VAL A 310 -26.07 -9.91 10.94
N GLU A 311 -25.91 -11.22 10.84
CA GLU A 311 -26.33 -12.02 9.68
C GLU A 311 -27.82 -11.91 9.39
N ASP A 312 -28.67 -11.87 10.42
CA ASP A 312 -30.11 -11.64 10.29
C ASP A 312 -30.45 -10.25 9.72
N ALA A 313 -29.61 -9.24 9.99
CA ALA A 313 -29.80 -7.88 9.51
C ALA A 313 -29.33 -7.67 8.05
N ILE A 314 -28.31 -8.42 7.60
CA ILE A 314 -27.73 -8.34 6.25
C ILE A 314 -28.79 -8.34 5.14
N PRO A 315 -29.70 -9.33 5.03
CA PRO A 315 -30.67 -9.37 3.93
C PRO A 315 -31.67 -8.21 3.97
N LEU A 316 -31.96 -7.67 5.15
CA LEU A 316 -32.89 -6.56 5.32
C LEU A 316 -32.27 -5.24 4.89
N VAL A 317 -31.01 -4.99 5.27
CA VAL A 317 -30.22 -3.83 4.86
C VAL A 317 -29.95 -3.88 3.35
N THR A 318 -29.45 -5.01 2.85
CA THR A 318 -29.07 -5.18 1.45
C THR A 318 -30.22 -4.86 0.49
N LYS A 319 -31.43 -5.33 0.83
CA LYS A 319 -32.63 -5.08 0.03
C LYS A 319 -32.97 -3.59 -0.17
N ASN A 320 -32.55 -2.73 0.75
CA ASN A 320 -32.83 -1.29 0.70
C ASN A 320 -31.64 -0.47 0.14
N LEU A 321 -30.55 -1.13 -0.27
CA LEU A 321 -29.43 -0.45 -0.92
C LEU A 321 -29.76 -0.09 -2.38
N PRO A 322 -29.13 0.97 -2.93
CA PRO A 322 -29.21 1.26 -4.35
C PRO A 322 -28.75 0.05 -5.17
N LYS A 323 -29.46 -0.25 -6.27
CA LYS A 323 -29.02 -1.27 -7.22
C LYS A 323 -27.78 -0.78 -7.95
N GLU A 324 -26.86 -1.70 -8.21
CA GLU A 324 -25.71 -1.49 -9.11
C GLU A 324 -26.13 -1.45 -10.58
#